data_AF-A0A7S3ANM1-F1
#
_entry.id   AF-A0A7S3ANM1-F1
#
_cell.length_a   1.000
_cell.length_b   1.000
_cell.length_c   1.000
_cell.angle_alpha   90.00
_cell.angle_beta   90.00
_cell.angle_gamma   90.00
#
_symmetry.space_group_name_H-M   'P 1'
#
loop_
_entity.id
_entity.type
_entity.pdbx_description
1 polymer ?
#
loop_
_entity_poly.entity_id
_entity_poly.type
_entity_poly.pdbx_seq_one_letter_code
_entity_poly.pdbx_strand_id
1 'polypeptide(L)'
;MDESLRGVSQRVYSQPIAHPVEDIQTNWLRNQLETKHFMMGQIYGKHLPMQIRMELDILSQVKRLPGLPSSNIGLETILGRDETIDFEDYLGDPSMSEEAVDMRAVMEKRLGLEPRHSILGQQLNPRRDTQLPRDGVAQVKDIC
;
A
#
# COMPACT_ATOMS: atom_id res chain seq x y z
N MET A 1 33.18 -15.27 19.52
CA MET A 1 31.72 -15.03 19.39
C MET A 1 31.55 -13.61 18.87
N ASP A 2 32.03 -13.34 17.65
CA ASP A 2 31.94 -12.01 17.04
C ASP A 2 30.89 -12.10 15.94
N GLU A 3 29.68 -11.64 16.25
CA GLU A 3 28.62 -11.56 15.28
C GLU A 3 28.88 -10.37 14.35
N SER A 4 29.05 -10.64 13.04
CA SER A 4 29.33 -9.58 12.08
C SER A 4 28.23 -8.52 12.07
N LEU A 5 28.60 -7.24 11.94
CA LEU A 5 27.65 -6.11 11.85
C LEU A 5 26.60 -6.32 10.75
N ARG A 6 26.95 -7.07 9.70
CA ARG A 6 26.06 -7.44 8.59
C ARG A 6 24.92 -8.37 9.03
N GLY A 7 25.21 -9.35 9.89
CA GLY A 7 24.20 -10.27 10.42
C GLY A 7 23.23 -9.60 11.40
N VAL A 8 23.74 -8.69 12.23
CA VAL A 8 22.91 -7.87 13.15
C VAL A 8 21.98 -6.96 12.35
N SER A 9 22.51 -6.26 11.35
CA SER A 9 21.72 -5.40 10.46
C SER A 9 20.61 -6.17 9.75
N GLN A 10 20.91 -7.37 9.22
CA GLN A 10 19.93 -8.17 8.51
C GLN A 10 18.79 -8.66 9.42
N ARG A 11 19.07 -8.94 10.70
CA ARG A 11 18.03 -9.25 11.69
C ARG A 11 17.18 -8.03 12.03
N VAL A 12 17.79 -6.86 12.21
CA VAL A 12 17.07 -5.62 12.52
C VAL A 12 16.13 -5.24 11.37
N TYR A 13 16.60 -5.30 10.12
CA TYR A 13 15.77 -5.03 8.94
C TYR A 13 14.77 -6.14 8.59
N SER A 14 14.85 -7.32 9.24
CA SER A 14 13.84 -8.38 9.12
C SER A 14 12.64 -8.19 10.04
N GLN A 15 12.73 -7.28 11.01
CA GLN A 15 11.59 -6.87 11.83
C GLN A 15 10.58 -6.10 10.95
N PRO A 16 9.27 -6.23 11.20
CA PRO A 16 8.25 -5.53 10.42
C PRO A 16 8.37 -4.00 10.49
N ILE A 17 8.93 -3.47 11.59
CA ILE A 17 9.31 -2.07 11.76
C ILE A 17 10.73 -2.09 12.32
N ALA A 18 11.72 -1.74 11.50
CA ALA A 18 13.12 -1.77 11.91
C ALA A 18 13.51 -0.50 12.68
N HIS A 19 12.87 0.63 12.37
CA HIS A 19 13.20 1.93 12.93
C HIS A 19 11.95 2.78 13.25
N PRO A 20 11.92 3.55 14.36
CA PRO A 20 10.75 4.36 14.71
C PRO A 20 10.42 5.44 13.67
N VAL A 21 11.42 5.98 12.97
CA VAL A 21 11.16 6.93 11.86
C VAL A 21 10.54 6.24 10.66
N GLU A 22 10.82 4.96 10.43
CA GLU A 22 10.17 4.20 9.37
C GLU A 22 8.67 4.16 9.64
N ASP A 23 8.25 3.81 10.86
CA ASP A 23 6.84 3.79 11.26
C ASP A 23 6.14 5.16 11.14
N ILE A 24 6.87 6.24 11.43
CA ILE A 24 6.37 7.61 11.25
C ILE A 24 6.18 7.92 9.76
N GLN A 25 7.13 7.52 8.91
CA GLN A 25 7.09 7.75 7.48
C GLN A 25 5.97 6.93 6.81
N THR A 26 5.84 5.65 7.16
CA THR A 26 4.79 4.78 6.61
C THR A 26 3.39 5.27 7.00
N ASN A 27 3.19 5.74 8.23
CA ASN A 27 1.88 6.22 8.70
C ASN A 27 1.61 7.71 8.44
N TRP A 28 2.55 8.44 7.85
CA TRP A 28 2.49 9.90 7.74
C TRP A 28 1.19 10.38 7.07
N LEU A 29 0.85 9.83 5.91
CA LEU A 29 -0.32 10.25 5.14
C LEU A 29 -1.64 9.96 5.89
N ARG A 30 -1.71 8.79 6.55
CA ARG A 30 -2.87 8.42 7.38
C ARG A 30 -3.05 9.40 8.53
N ASN A 31 -1.97 9.70 9.26
CA ASN A 31 -2.00 10.61 10.40
C ASN A 31 -2.37 12.04 9.98
N GLN A 32 -1.85 12.51 8.84
CA GLN A 32 -2.18 13.81 8.25
C GLN A 32 -3.68 13.91 7.94
N LEU A 33 -4.24 12.87 7.31
CA LEU A 33 -5.65 12.79 6.95
C LEU A 33 -6.57 12.72 8.18
N GLU A 34 -6.23 11.88 9.17
CA GLU A 34 -6.97 11.79 10.43
C GLU A 34 -6.98 13.13 11.17
N THR A 35 -5.84 13.82 11.23
CA THR A 35 -5.73 15.14 11.85
C THR A 35 -6.59 16.17 11.11
N LYS A 36 -6.56 16.18 9.77
CA LYS A 36 -7.40 17.07 8.94
C LYS A 36 -8.88 16.80 9.16
N HIS A 37 -9.31 15.54 9.17
CA HIS A 37 -10.70 15.16 9.42
C HIS A 37 -11.16 15.50 10.83
N PHE A 38 -10.29 15.32 11.82
CA PHE A 38 -10.59 15.73 13.19
C PHE A 38 -10.87 17.23 13.26
N MET A 39 -9.98 18.07 12.70
CA MET A 39 -10.17 19.52 12.65
C MET A 39 -11.44 19.92 11.90
N MET A 40 -11.71 19.33 10.73
CA MET A 40 -12.94 19.55 9.97
C MET A 40 -14.18 19.20 10.77
N GLY A 41 -14.14 18.10 11.52
CA GLY A 41 -15.22 17.68 12.41
C GLY A 41 -15.50 18.67 13.55
N GLN A 42 -14.46 19.33 14.06
CA GLN A 42 -14.62 20.37 15.09
C GLN A 42 -15.21 21.68 14.53
N ILE A 43 -14.79 22.09 13.32
CA ILE A 43 -15.19 23.37 12.74
C ILE A 43 -16.57 23.30 12.06
N TYR A 44 -16.78 22.27 11.24
CA TYR A 44 -17.96 22.13 10.38
C TYR A 44 -18.96 21.10 10.91
N GLY A 45 -18.58 20.31 11.91
CA GLY A 45 -19.38 19.23 12.45
C GLY A 45 -19.06 17.86 11.84
N LYS A 46 -19.61 16.80 12.45
CA LYS A 46 -19.24 15.40 12.15
C LYS A 46 -19.64 14.92 10.75
N HIS A 47 -20.56 15.60 10.07
CA HIS A 47 -21.06 15.16 8.76
C HIS A 47 -20.00 15.33 7.65
N LEU A 48 -19.16 16.37 7.74
CA LEU A 48 -18.19 16.69 6.69
C LEU A 48 -17.11 15.61 6.53
N PRO A 49 -16.39 15.18 7.60
CA PRO A 49 -15.42 14.10 7.47
C PRO A 49 -16.08 12.77 7.09
N MET A 50 -17.34 12.52 7.48
CA MET A 50 -18.09 11.33 7.02
C MET A 50 -18.29 11.37 5.51
N GLN A 51 -18.73 12.50 4.96
CA GLN A 51 -18.91 12.67 3.52
C GLN A 51 -17.60 12.43 2.76
N ILE A 52 -16.51 13.07 3.19
CA ILE A 52 -15.22 12.89 2.53
C ILE A 52 -14.78 11.42 2.60
N ARG A 53 -14.96 10.74 3.74
CA ARG A 53 -14.63 9.32 3.86
C ARG A 53 -15.45 8.43 2.92
N MET A 54 -16.73 8.73 2.72
CA MET A 54 -17.56 8.02 1.73
C MET A 54 -17.05 8.26 0.30
N GLU A 55 -16.69 9.49 -0.04
CA GLU A 55 -16.15 9.82 -1.37
C GLU A 55 -14.82 9.10 -1.64
N LEU A 56 -13.92 9.05 -0.65
CA LEU A 56 -12.67 8.30 -0.73
C LEU A 56 -12.93 6.79 -0.97
N ASP A 57 -13.88 6.19 -0.24
CA ASP A 57 -14.18 4.77 -0.36
C ASP A 57 -14.72 4.43 -1.75
N ILE A 58 -15.69 5.22 -2.23
CA ILE A 58 -16.25 5.07 -3.57
C ILE A 58 -15.15 5.17 -4.64
N LEU A 59 -14.25 6.15 -4.54
CA LEU A 59 -13.18 6.34 -5.53
C LEU A 59 -12.09 5.28 -5.44
N SER A 60 -11.86 4.69 -4.27
CA SER A 60 -10.88 3.61 -4.08
C SER A 60 -11.27 2.31 -4.81
N GLN A 61 -12.57 2.08 -4.98
CA GLN A 61 -13.12 0.86 -5.58
C GLN A 61 -13.02 0.86 -7.12
N VAL A 62 -12.95 2.04 -7.74
CA VAL A 62 -12.92 2.20 -9.20
C VAL A 62 -11.55 1.79 -9.75
N LYS A 63 -11.42 0.53 -10.16
CA LYS A 63 -10.19 -0.02 -10.77
C LYS A 63 -10.48 -0.83 -12.02
N ARG A 64 -9.52 -0.83 -12.94
CA ARG A 64 -9.57 -1.59 -14.20
C ARG A 64 -9.31 -3.08 -13.93
N LEU A 65 -9.36 -3.88 -14.99
CA LEU A 65 -8.98 -5.30 -14.96
C LEU A 65 -7.52 -5.45 -14.47
N PRO A 66 -7.19 -6.55 -13.77
CA PRO A 66 -5.82 -6.81 -13.35
C PRO A 66 -4.89 -6.91 -14.57
N GLY A 67 -3.70 -6.30 -14.46
CA GLY A 67 -2.73 -6.21 -15.56
C GLY A 67 -2.83 -4.93 -16.41
N LEU A 68 -3.93 -4.17 -16.30
CA LEU A 68 -4.02 -2.86 -16.93
C LEU A 68 -3.77 -1.76 -15.88
N PRO A 69 -2.89 -0.77 -16.14
CA PRO A 69 -2.63 0.29 -15.18
C PRO A 69 -3.89 1.12 -14.94
N SER A 70 -4.17 1.37 -13.66
CA SER A 70 -5.22 2.27 -13.19
C SER A 70 -4.58 3.38 -12.36
N SER A 71 -4.78 4.62 -12.76
CA SER A 71 -4.49 5.79 -11.94
C SER A 71 -5.74 6.17 -11.14
N ASN A 72 -5.61 6.34 -9.83
CA ASN A 72 -6.73 6.70 -8.96
C ASN A 72 -6.88 8.23 -8.91
N ILE A 73 -6.96 8.88 -10.07
CA ILE A 73 -6.83 10.35 -10.17
C ILE A 73 -7.86 11.08 -9.30
N GLY A 74 -9.11 10.62 -9.28
CA GLY A 74 -10.15 11.25 -8.45
C GLY A 74 -9.84 11.13 -6.95
N LEU A 75 -9.28 9.99 -6.53
CA LEU A 75 -8.88 9.76 -5.14
C LEU A 75 -7.70 10.66 -4.76
N GLU A 76 -6.72 10.79 -5.65
CA GLU A 76 -5.54 11.65 -5.48
C GLU A 76 -5.93 13.13 -5.41
N THR A 77 -6.91 13.58 -6.21
CA THR A 77 -7.42 14.96 -6.15
C THR A 77 -8.09 15.27 -4.80
N ILE A 78 -8.88 14.36 -4.22
CA ILE A 78 -9.48 14.60 -2.88
C ILE A 78 -8.40 14.68 -1.80
N LEU A 79 -7.34 13.86 -1.94
CA LEU A 79 -6.21 13.86 -1.03
C LEU A 79 -5.26 15.05 -1.25
N GLY A 80 -5.37 15.74 -2.39
CA GLY A 80 -4.48 16.85 -2.79
C GLY A 80 -3.06 16.38 -3.12
N ARG A 81 -2.91 15.18 -3.67
CA ARG A 81 -1.62 14.62 -4.12
C ARG A 81 -1.38 14.77 -5.62
N ASP A 82 -2.36 15.22 -6.38
CA ASP A 82 -2.26 15.39 -7.84
C ASP A 82 -1.31 16.51 -8.28
N GLU A 83 -1.00 17.46 -7.39
CA GLU A 83 -0.05 18.55 -7.63
C GLU A 83 1.41 18.22 -7.26
N THR A 84 1.63 17.12 -6.54
CA THR A 84 2.94 16.76 -5.96
C THR A 84 3.44 15.43 -6.49
N ILE A 85 4.74 15.31 -6.74
CA ILE A 85 5.37 14.06 -7.18
C ILE A 85 6.26 13.55 -6.04
N ASP A 86 6.08 12.30 -5.65
CA ASP A 86 6.88 11.63 -4.61
C ASP A 86 7.79 10.56 -5.23
N PHE A 87 8.72 10.02 -4.43
CA PHE A 87 9.68 9.00 -4.85
C PHE A 87 9.00 7.75 -5.42
N GLU A 88 7.85 7.39 -4.86
CA GLU A 88 7.07 6.20 -5.22
C GLU A 88 6.43 6.29 -6.61
N ASP A 89 6.20 7.51 -7.11
CA ASP A 89 5.48 7.73 -8.37
C ASP A 89 6.37 7.42 -9.59
N TYR A 90 7.70 7.49 -9.42
CA TYR A 90 8.66 7.23 -10.50
C TYR A 90 9.64 6.09 -10.21
N LEU A 91 9.84 5.69 -8.95
CA LEU A 91 10.67 4.53 -8.58
C LEU A 91 9.80 3.32 -8.29
N GLY A 92 9.97 2.25 -9.07
CA GLY A 92 9.30 0.97 -8.82
C GLY A 92 7.85 0.92 -9.31
N ASP A 93 7.50 1.73 -10.32
CA ASP A 93 6.19 1.66 -10.96
C ASP A 93 5.95 0.23 -11.50
N PRO A 94 4.90 -0.48 -11.03
CA PRO A 94 4.58 -1.81 -11.51
C PRO A 94 4.30 -1.86 -13.02
N SER A 95 3.94 -0.73 -13.65
CA SER A 95 3.74 -0.66 -15.09
C SER A 95 5.05 -0.81 -15.89
N MET A 96 6.19 -0.46 -15.28
CA MET A 96 7.51 -0.50 -15.88
C MET A 96 8.33 -1.73 -15.48
N SER A 97 7.74 -2.64 -14.71
CA SER A 97 8.40 -3.88 -14.28
C SER A 97 8.59 -4.83 -15.46
N GLU A 98 9.79 -5.42 -15.58
CA GLU A 98 10.04 -6.50 -16.53
C GLU A 98 9.33 -7.82 -16.19
N GLU A 99 8.79 -7.94 -14.98
CA GLU A 99 8.15 -9.16 -14.51
C GLU A 99 6.72 -9.29 -15.06
N ALA A 100 6.46 -10.39 -15.77
CA ALA A 100 5.12 -10.68 -16.26
C ALA A 100 4.20 -11.06 -15.09
N VAL A 101 3.18 -10.24 -14.85
CA VAL A 101 2.16 -10.51 -13.82
C VAL A 101 1.17 -11.55 -14.31
N ASP A 102 0.98 -12.63 -13.54
CA ASP A 102 -0.11 -13.58 -13.78
C ASP A 102 -1.48 -12.94 -13.44
N MET A 103 -2.18 -12.47 -14.47
CA MET A 103 -3.49 -11.81 -14.33
C MET A 103 -4.54 -12.70 -13.64
N ARG A 104 -4.47 -14.02 -13.86
CA ARG A 104 -5.40 -14.97 -13.23
C ARG A 104 -5.19 -14.99 -11.73
N ALA A 105 -3.95 -15.19 -11.29
CA ALA A 105 -3.60 -15.19 -9.86
C ALA A 105 -3.98 -13.87 -9.17
N VAL A 106 -3.71 -12.71 -9.80
CA VAL A 106 -4.11 -11.41 -9.24
C VAL A 106 -5.63 -11.28 -9.12
N MET A 107 -6.39 -11.79 -10.11
CA MET A 107 -7.85 -11.78 -10.06
C MET A 107 -8.40 -12.72 -8.98
N GLU A 108 -7.83 -13.92 -8.85
CA GLU A 108 -8.19 -14.89 -7.81
C GLU A 108 -7.96 -14.30 -6.41
N LYS A 109 -6.82 -13.62 -6.18
CA LYS A 109 -6.54 -12.89 -4.95
C LYS A 109 -7.57 -11.81 -4.66
N ARG A 110 -7.90 -10.98 -5.66
CA ARG A 110 -8.88 -9.89 -5.50
C ARG A 110 -10.28 -10.41 -5.18
N LEU A 111 -10.66 -11.55 -5.77
CA LEU A 111 -11.97 -12.19 -5.55
C LEU A 111 -11.99 -13.12 -4.33
N GLY A 112 -10.86 -13.31 -3.64
CA GLY A 112 -10.75 -14.24 -2.52
C GLY A 112 -10.88 -15.71 -2.91
N LEU A 113 -10.60 -16.04 -4.17
CA LEU A 113 -10.66 -17.38 -4.76
C LEU A 113 -9.31 -18.12 -4.70
N GLU A 114 -8.33 -17.58 -3.99
CA GLU A 114 -7.03 -18.20 -3.80
C GLU A 114 -7.19 -19.65 -3.34
N PRO A 115 -6.47 -20.60 -3.98
CA PRO A 115 -6.49 -21.98 -3.53
C PRO A 115 -6.10 -22.01 -2.06
N ARG A 116 -7.00 -22.51 -1.21
CA ARG A 116 -6.68 -22.81 0.19
C ARG A 116 -5.49 -23.75 0.16
N HIS A 117 -4.32 -23.22 0.51
CA HIS A 117 -3.06 -23.93 0.68
C HIS A 117 -3.35 -25.36 1.13
N SER A 118 -3.03 -26.33 0.26
CA SER A 118 -3.13 -27.73 0.63
C SER A 118 -2.29 -27.95 1.90
N ILE A 119 -2.84 -28.70 2.85
CA ILE A 119 -2.32 -28.97 4.21
C ILE A 119 -0.90 -29.60 4.22
N LEU A 120 -0.29 -29.83 3.06
CA LEU A 120 1.10 -30.26 2.93
C LEU A 120 1.98 -29.07 2.61
N GLY A 121 2.72 -28.65 3.64
CA GLY A 121 3.68 -27.57 3.57
C GLY A 121 4.66 -27.73 2.42
N GLN A 122 4.73 -26.70 1.60
CA GLN A 122 6.00 -26.18 1.15
C GLN A 122 5.86 -24.67 1.20
N GLN A 123 6.62 -24.04 2.09
CA GLN A 123 7.04 -22.66 1.84
C GLN A 123 7.91 -22.73 0.59
N LEU A 124 7.26 -22.74 -0.57
CA LEU A 124 7.86 -22.22 -1.77
C LEU A 124 8.16 -20.77 -1.38
N ASN A 125 9.44 -20.48 -1.11
CA ASN A 125 9.89 -19.09 -1.18
C ASN A 125 9.22 -18.52 -2.42
N PRO A 126 8.47 -17.40 -2.30
CA PRO A 126 7.90 -16.78 -3.48
C PRO A 126 9.03 -16.71 -4.50
N ARG A 127 8.82 -17.28 -5.69
CA ARG A 127 9.72 -16.98 -6.81
C ARG A 127 9.83 -15.46 -6.81
N ARG A 128 11.05 -14.93 -6.97
CA ARG A 128 11.31 -13.47 -6.82
C ARG A 128 10.26 -12.64 -7.58
N ASP A 129 9.78 -13.21 -8.69
CA ASP A 129 8.64 -12.93 -9.57
C ASP A 129 7.25 -12.70 -8.90
N THR A 130 7.13 -12.85 -7.58
CA THR A 130 5.88 -12.65 -6.79
C THR A 130 6.09 -11.74 -5.58
N GLN A 131 7.26 -11.09 -5.47
CA GLN A 131 7.47 -10.04 -4.48
C GLN A 131 6.55 -8.87 -4.83
N LEU A 132 5.41 -8.78 -4.15
CA LEU A 132 4.73 -7.50 -4.05
C LEU A 132 5.75 -6.46 -3.56
N PRO A 133 5.69 -5.22 -4.09
CA PRO A 133 6.54 -4.14 -3.62
C PRO A 133 6.45 -4.10 -2.09
N ARG A 134 7.59 -3.90 -1.43
CA ARG A 134 7.73 -3.99 0.04
C ARG A 134 6.47 -3.48 0.74
N ASP A 135 5.72 -4.39 1.35
CA ASP A 135 4.57 -4.05 2.19
C ASP A 135 5.08 -3.13 3.30
N GLY A 136 4.71 -1.85 3.25
CA GLY A 136 5.24 -0.82 4.13
C GLY A 136 5.20 0.57 3.52
N VAL A 137 5.15 0.68 2.20
CA VAL A 137 4.89 1.95 1.54
C VAL A 137 3.37 2.16 1.53
N ALA A 138 2.84 3.04 2.40
CA ALA A 138 1.42 3.31 2.49
C ALA A 138 0.91 3.96 1.20
N GLN A 139 0.46 3.11 0.28
CA GLN A 139 -0.13 3.59 -0.96
C GLN A 139 -1.48 4.20 -0.62
N VAL A 140 -1.91 5.19 -1.41
CA VAL A 140 -3.22 5.84 -1.24
C VAL A 140 -4.38 4.82 -1.14
N LYS A 141 -4.25 3.69 -1.85
CA LYS A 141 -5.19 2.56 -1.84
C LYS A 141 -5.32 1.84 -0.49
N ASP A 142 -4.35 1.97 0.42
CA ASP A 142 -4.30 1.24 1.70
C ASP A 142 -4.90 2.06 2.85
N ILE A 143 -5.34 3.29 2.58
CA ILE A 143 -5.86 4.26 3.57
C ILE A 143 -7.39 4.17 3.69
N CYS A 144 -8.06 3.67 2.65
CA CYS A 144 -9.51 3.62 2.56
C CYS A 144 -10.07 2.25 2.95
#